data_AF-A0A533IBY7-F1
#
_entry.id   AF-A0A533IBY7-F1
#
_cell.length_a   1.000
_cell.length_b   1.000
_cell.length_c   1.000
_cell.angle_alpha   90.00
_cell.angle_beta   90.00
_cell.angle_gamma   90.00
#
_symmetry.space_group_name_H-M   'P 1'
#
loop_
_entity.id
_entity.type
_entity.pdbx_description
1 polymer ?
#
loop_
_entity_poly.entity_id
_entity_poly.type
_entity_poly.pdbx_seq_one_letter_code
_entity_poly.pdbx_strand_id
1 'polypeptide(L)'
;MTIADETVVTEVSGSIKWFDPVRGFGFIISDEAGPDILLHTNVLRNFGQGSVADRARITVQVQHTTRGLQAVKIVSIEPPDHDGGPPISDLADTPPEVLNALPFLPARVKWFDKGKGFGFANLFGRSGDVFLHSEVLRHSGLSDLGVGEAVALRVVDGRRGLMAAQIAAWERGSAETDPAEFSDDDIGQIGLAEPIDTESDPDPVRSGDE
;
A
#
# COMPACT_ATOMS: atom_id res chain seq x y z
N MET A 1 44.39 19.51 -16.99
CA MET A 1 43.80 19.87 -15.69
C MET A 1 42.29 19.74 -15.83
N THR A 2 41.74 18.65 -15.28
CA THR A 2 40.44 18.49 -14.61
C THR A 2 40.42 17.03 -14.18
N ILE A 3 40.81 16.75 -12.93
CA ILE A 3 40.50 15.47 -12.30
C ILE A 3 39.00 15.60 -11.98
N ALA A 4 38.15 14.92 -12.75
CA ALA A 4 36.78 14.73 -12.33
C ALA A 4 36.83 13.93 -11.03
N ASP A 5 36.31 14.50 -9.95
CA ASP A 5 36.14 13.83 -8.67
C ASP A 5 35.16 12.68 -8.91
N GLU A 6 35.71 11.50 -9.19
CA GLU A 6 34.96 10.26 -9.36
C GLU A 6 34.42 9.91 -7.98
N THR A 7 33.24 10.44 -7.69
CA THR A 7 32.50 10.12 -6.48
C THR A 7 32.15 8.65 -6.57
N VAL A 8 32.88 7.84 -5.79
CA VAL A 8 32.66 6.41 -5.72
C VAL A 8 31.28 6.21 -5.09
N VAL A 9 30.32 5.90 -5.93
CA VAL A 9 28.96 5.55 -5.53
C VAL A 9 28.92 4.03 -5.38
N THR A 10 28.74 3.57 -4.15
CA THR A 10 28.65 2.13 -3.83
C THR A 10 27.20 1.75 -3.59
N GLU A 11 26.77 0.61 -4.10
CA GLU A 11 25.45 0.06 -3.78
C GLU A 11 25.50 -0.70 -2.46
N VAL A 12 24.57 -0.41 -1.55
CA VAL A 12 24.48 -1.00 -0.22
C VAL A 12 23.03 -1.39 0.07
N SER A 13 22.86 -2.63 0.52
CA SER A 13 21.57 -3.14 1.00
C SER A 13 21.49 -3.06 2.52
N GLY A 14 20.27 -2.91 3.01
CA GLY A 14 20.01 -2.75 4.44
C GLY A 14 18.53 -2.75 4.79
N SER A 15 18.23 -2.19 5.96
CA SER A 15 16.88 -2.00 6.46
C SER A 15 16.65 -0.60 7.02
N ILE A 16 15.43 -0.07 6.89
CA ILE A 16 15.08 1.22 7.49
C ILE A 16 15.08 1.10 9.00
N LYS A 17 15.96 1.86 9.66
CA LYS A 17 15.95 1.98 11.12
C LYS A 17 14.76 2.80 11.58
N TRP A 18 14.61 3.97 10.97
CA TRP A 18 13.49 4.88 11.14
C TRP A 18 13.54 5.96 10.07
N PHE A 19 12.39 6.57 9.77
CA PHE A 19 12.29 7.74 8.91
C PHE A 19 11.24 8.70 9.47
N ASP A 20 11.57 9.99 9.51
CA ASP A 20 10.67 11.04 9.94
C ASP A 20 10.32 11.92 8.72
N PRO A 21 9.09 11.82 8.18
CA PRO A 21 8.67 12.61 7.02
C PRO A 21 8.55 14.10 7.34
N VAL A 22 8.29 14.48 8.60
CA VAL A 22 8.14 15.87 9.03
C VAL A 22 9.51 16.53 9.12
N ARG A 23 10.49 15.85 9.72
CA ARG A 23 11.88 16.33 9.77
C ARG A 23 12.60 16.20 8.43
N GLY A 24 12.14 15.28 7.57
CA GLY A 24 12.66 15.08 6.22
C GLY A 24 13.92 14.21 6.15
N PHE A 25 14.23 13.43 7.20
CA PHE A 25 15.37 12.53 7.21
C PHE A 25 15.12 11.27 8.05
N GLY A 26 15.94 10.25 7.80
CA GLY A 26 15.96 8.98 8.51
C GLY A 26 17.30 8.27 8.36
N PHE A 27 17.37 7.03 8.83
CA PHE A 27 18.59 6.22 8.78
C PHE A 27 18.31 4.80 8.33
N ILE A 28 19.28 4.25 7.60
CA ILE A 28 19.31 2.87 7.13
C ILE A 28 20.41 2.14 7.90
N ILE A 29 20.09 0.96 8.41
CA ILE A 29 21.09 0.01 8.91
C ILE A 29 21.58 -0.79 7.71
N SER A 30 22.86 -0.66 7.40
CA SER A 30 23.53 -1.47 6.38
C SER A 30 23.59 -2.94 6.82
N ASP A 31 23.41 -3.87 5.88
CA ASP A 31 23.64 -5.31 6.11
C ASP A 31 25.14 -5.61 6.31
N GLU A 32 26.00 -4.77 5.72
CA GLU A 32 27.43 -4.76 6.01
C GLU A 32 27.72 -4.01 7.32
N ALA A 33 28.70 -4.51 8.09
CA ALA A 33 29.12 -3.85 9.33
C ALA A 33 29.70 -2.46 9.02
N GLY A 34 29.03 -1.40 9.51
CA GLY A 34 29.40 -0.03 9.22
C GLY A 34 28.53 1.00 9.94
N PRO A 35 28.76 2.30 9.68
CA PRO A 35 27.92 3.36 10.21
C PRO A 35 26.52 3.35 9.58
N ASP A 36 25.53 3.86 10.32
CA ASP A 36 24.19 4.10 9.78
C ASP A 36 24.27 5.05 8.56
N ILE A 37 23.51 4.73 7.51
CA ILE A 37 23.46 5.53 6.29
C ILE A 37 22.34 6.57 6.42
N LEU A 38 22.67 7.84 6.19
CA LEU A 38 21.68 8.91 6.20
C LEU A 38 20.75 8.82 4.97
N LEU A 39 19.44 8.79 5.22
CA LEU A 39 18.40 8.82 4.18
C LEU A 39 17.68 10.17 4.22
N HIS A 40 17.83 10.97 3.16
CA HIS A 40 17.14 12.26 3.04
C HIS A 40 15.81 12.11 2.29
N THR A 41 14.80 12.90 2.66
CA THR A 41 13.46 12.87 2.03
C THR A 41 13.49 13.07 0.52
N ASN A 42 14.41 13.89 0.01
CA ASN A 42 14.55 14.09 -1.44
C ASN A 42 14.89 12.79 -2.18
N VAL A 43 15.64 11.88 -1.57
CA VAL A 43 15.98 10.60 -2.19
C VAL A 43 14.73 9.72 -2.31
N LEU A 44 13.89 9.69 -1.27
CA LEU A 44 12.57 9.02 -1.29
C LEU A 44 11.61 9.64 -2.30
N ARG A 45 11.51 10.98 -2.33
CA ARG A 45 10.67 11.68 -3.31
C ARG A 45 11.09 11.40 -4.74
N ASN A 46 12.40 11.36 -5.01
CA ASN A 46 12.93 11.01 -6.33
C ASN A 46 12.61 9.55 -6.71
N PHE A 47 12.46 8.67 -5.73
CA PHE A 47 11.97 7.30 -5.92
C PHE A 47 10.44 7.21 -6.06
N GLY A 48 9.71 8.29 -5.75
CA GLY A 48 8.25 8.37 -5.83
C GLY A 48 7.52 8.05 -4.52
N GLN A 49 8.20 8.05 -3.38
CA GLN A 49 7.59 7.84 -2.06
C GLN A 49 7.73 9.06 -1.14
N GLY A 50 6.67 9.37 -0.39
CA GLY A 50 6.67 10.43 0.63
C GLY A 50 7.14 9.94 2.01
N SER A 51 6.99 8.65 2.28
CA SER A 51 7.38 7.98 3.53
C SER A 51 7.88 6.57 3.25
N VAL A 52 8.50 5.95 4.26
CA VAL A 52 8.93 4.55 4.19
C VAL A 52 8.71 3.87 5.53
N ALA A 53 8.22 2.63 5.52
CA ALA A 53 8.03 1.80 6.71
C ALA A 53 9.35 1.53 7.43
N ASP A 54 9.34 1.53 8.77
CA ASP A 54 10.44 0.96 9.54
C ASP A 54 10.59 -0.54 9.23
N ARG A 55 11.83 -1.02 9.31
CA ARG A 55 12.24 -2.39 8.96
C ARG A 55 12.04 -2.78 7.49
N ALA A 56 11.51 -1.90 6.64
CA ALA A 56 11.48 -2.11 5.20
C ALA A 56 12.89 -2.39 4.67
N ARG A 57 13.02 -3.37 3.76
CA ARG A 57 14.29 -3.65 3.10
C ARG A 57 14.52 -2.60 2.02
N ILE A 58 15.76 -2.15 1.91
CA ILE A 58 16.11 -1.06 1.01
C ILE A 58 17.49 -1.31 0.43
N THR A 59 17.62 -1.04 -0.86
CA THR A 59 18.92 -0.99 -1.55
C THR A 59 19.14 0.42 -2.04
N VAL A 60 20.28 1.01 -1.67
CA VAL A 60 20.63 2.38 -1.99
C VAL A 60 22.03 2.47 -2.57
N GLN A 61 22.22 3.45 -3.43
CA GLN A 61 23.53 3.96 -3.78
C GLN A 61 23.95 4.99 -2.73
N VAL A 62 25.14 4.82 -2.16
CA VAL A 62 25.69 5.68 -1.11
C VAL A 62 26.96 6.37 -1.57
N GLN A 63 27.20 7.54 -0.96
CA GLN A 63 28.42 8.31 -1.09
C GLN A 63 29.06 8.49 0.29
N HIS A 64 30.39 8.41 0.34
CA HIS A 64 31.16 8.78 1.53
C HIS A 64 31.28 10.30 1.64
N THR A 65 30.84 10.85 2.77
CA THR A 65 30.99 12.27 3.10
C THR A 65 31.80 12.46 4.38
N THR A 66 32.21 13.70 4.68
CA THR A 66 32.87 14.04 5.94
C THR A 66 31.99 13.81 7.17
N ARG A 67 30.68 13.63 6.99
CA ARG A 67 29.68 13.40 8.05
C ARG A 67 29.23 11.93 8.15
N GLY A 68 29.76 11.04 7.31
CA GLY A 68 29.36 9.63 7.25
C GLY A 68 28.81 9.23 5.87
N LEU A 69 28.18 8.05 5.82
CA LEU A 69 27.55 7.53 4.62
C LEU A 69 26.20 8.22 4.36
N GLN A 70 25.98 8.65 3.13
CA GLN A 70 24.73 9.27 2.73
C GLN A 70 24.16 8.57 1.49
N ALA A 71 22.88 8.22 1.54
CA ALA A 71 22.16 7.72 0.38
C ALA A 71 21.99 8.85 -0.64
N VAL A 72 22.36 8.57 -1.89
CA VAL A 72 22.21 9.48 -3.03
C VAL A 72 21.09 9.05 -3.97
N LYS A 73 20.80 7.75 -4.04
CA LYS A 73 19.72 7.19 -4.86
C LYS A 73 19.20 5.89 -4.25
N ILE A 74 17.89 5.67 -4.35
CA ILE A 74 17.25 4.40 -3.99
C ILE A 74 17.15 3.54 -5.23
N VAL A 75 17.56 2.28 -5.11
CA VAL A 75 17.46 1.25 -6.15
C VAL A 75 16.15 0.48 -6.00
N SER A 76 15.84 0.02 -4.79
CA SER A 76 14.60 -0.66 -4.47
C SER A 76 14.20 -0.46 -3.00
N ILE A 77 12.90 -0.53 -2.75
CA ILE A 77 12.31 -0.63 -1.41
C ILE A 77 11.33 -1.78 -1.43
N GLU A 78 11.47 -2.68 -0.48
CA GLU A 78 10.54 -3.78 -0.25
C GLU A 78 9.87 -3.57 1.12
N PRO A 79 8.54 -3.75 1.21
CA PRO A 79 7.84 -3.70 2.49
C PRO A 79 8.49 -4.63 3.53
N PRO A 80 8.37 -4.33 4.83
CA PRO A 80 8.86 -5.22 5.87
C PRO A 80 8.18 -6.59 5.77
N ASP A 81 8.94 -7.63 6.13
CA ASP A 81 8.39 -8.98 6.26
C ASP A 81 7.21 -8.96 7.23
N HIS A 82 6.13 -9.59 6.80
CA HIS A 82 4.93 -9.86 7.57
C HIS A 82 4.73 -11.37 7.60
N ASP A 83 4.00 -11.89 8.59
CA ASP A 83 3.79 -13.33 8.79
C ASP A 83 2.94 -14.01 7.68
N GLY A 84 2.82 -13.38 6.51
CA GLY A 84 1.96 -13.80 5.39
C GLY A 84 0.47 -13.61 5.65
N GLY A 85 0.10 -13.08 6.82
CA GLY A 85 -1.26 -12.73 7.17
C GLY A 85 -1.77 -11.49 6.43
N PRO A 86 -3.09 -11.33 6.31
CA PRO A 86 -3.68 -10.11 5.76
C PRO A 86 -3.35 -8.91 6.66
N PRO A 87 -3.21 -7.70 6.09
CA PRO A 87 -2.83 -6.50 6.86
C PRO A 87 -3.87 -6.15 7.93
N ILE A 88 -5.14 -6.50 7.71
CA ILE A 88 -6.23 -6.34 8.66
C ILE A 88 -7.21 -7.51 8.53
N SER A 89 -7.86 -7.88 9.64
CA SER A 89 -8.79 -9.01 9.68
C SER A 89 -9.95 -8.88 8.69
N ASP A 90 -10.43 -7.66 8.45
CA ASP A 90 -11.49 -7.40 7.48
C ASP A 90 -11.07 -7.70 6.02
N LEU A 91 -9.76 -7.74 5.73
CA LEU A 91 -9.21 -8.19 4.45
C LEU A 91 -9.06 -9.72 4.37
N ALA A 92 -9.09 -10.43 5.49
CA ALA A 92 -8.86 -11.87 5.54
C ALA A 92 -9.92 -12.66 4.76
N ASP A 93 -11.14 -12.11 4.69
CA ASP A 93 -12.26 -12.71 3.98
C ASP A 93 -12.12 -12.58 2.45
N THR A 94 -11.18 -11.75 1.96
CA THR A 94 -10.93 -11.54 0.52
C THR A 94 -9.64 -12.23 0.07
N PRO A 95 -9.68 -13.15 -0.91
CA PRO A 95 -8.47 -13.81 -1.41
C PRO A 95 -7.45 -12.81 -1.97
N PRO A 96 -6.13 -13.00 -1.73
CA PRO A 96 -5.09 -12.11 -2.25
C PRO A 96 -5.10 -11.94 -3.77
N GLU A 97 -5.51 -12.97 -4.51
CA GLU A 97 -5.65 -12.92 -5.97
C GLU A 97 -6.70 -11.91 -6.41
N VAL A 98 -7.83 -11.84 -5.70
CA VAL A 98 -8.90 -10.87 -5.95
C VAL A 98 -8.38 -9.47 -5.62
N LEU A 99 -7.74 -9.29 -4.45
CA LEU A 99 -7.15 -8.00 -4.07
C LEU A 99 -6.15 -7.50 -5.11
N ASN A 100 -5.32 -8.41 -5.65
CA ASN A 100 -4.31 -8.09 -6.64
C ASN A 100 -4.86 -7.82 -8.04
N ALA A 101 -6.09 -8.24 -8.34
CA ALA A 101 -6.77 -7.95 -9.59
C ALA A 101 -7.50 -6.61 -9.56
N LEU A 102 -7.73 -6.02 -8.38
CA LEU A 102 -8.42 -4.73 -8.27
C LEU A 102 -7.63 -3.60 -8.93
N PRO A 103 -8.31 -2.68 -9.63
CA PRO A 103 -7.65 -1.52 -10.22
C PRO A 103 -7.18 -0.56 -9.12
N PHE A 104 -6.12 0.18 -9.42
CA PHE A 104 -5.70 1.30 -8.59
C PHE A 104 -6.58 2.50 -8.87
N LEU A 105 -7.36 2.92 -7.89
CA LEU A 105 -8.22 4.08 -7.96
C LEU A 105 -7.48 5.32 -7.44
N PRO A 106 -7.45 6.43 -8.18
CA PRO A 106 -6.90 7.68 -7.70
C PRO A 106 -7.67 8.17 -6.46
N ALA A 107 -6.95 8.57 -5.42
CA ALA A 107 -7.51 9.08 -4.17
C ALA A 107 -6.71 10.24 -3.60
N ARG A 108 -7.36 11.02 -2.74
CA ARG A 108 -6.74 12.09 -1.97
C ARG A 108 -6.91 11.85 -0.48
N VAL A 109 -5.82 11.85 0.26
CA VAL A 109 -5.84 11.67 1.71
C VAL A 109 -6.55 12.86 2.36
N LYS A 110 -7.65 12.58 3.06
CA LYS A 110 -8.42 13.59 3.80
C LYS A 110 -7.72 13.92 5.10
N TRP A 111 -7.30 12.88 5.81
CA TRP A 111 -6.41 12.97 6.97
C TRP A 111 -5.89 11.58 7.33
N PHE A 112 -4.75 11.53 8.00
CA PHE A 112 -4.20 10.33 8.59
C PHE A 112 -3.54 10.66 9.93
N ASP A 113 -3.81 9.84 10.95
CA ASP A 113 -3.21 9.99 12.27
C ASP A 113 -2.35 8.76 12.56
N LYS A 114 -1.04 8.91 12.39
CA LYS A 114 -0.05 7.86 12.66
C LYS A 114 -0.07 7.38 14.10
N GLY A 115 -0.40 8.25 15.06
CA GLY A 115 -0.47 7.89 16.48
C GLY A 115 -1.66 7.00 16.79
N LYS A 116 -2.79 7.20 16.10
CA LYS A 116 -3.98 6.34 16.19
C LYS A 116 -3.93 5.13 15.26
N GLY A 117 -3.09 5.17 14.23
CA GLY A 117 -2.93 4.11 13.24
C GLY A 117 -3.98 4.07 12.14
N PHE A 118 -4.78 5.13 11.96
CA PHE A 118 -5.80 5.16 10.92
C PHE A 118 -6.09 6.55 10.36
N GLY A 119 -6.78 6.57 9.22
CA GLY A 119 -7.20 7.78 8.53
C GLY A 119 -8.26 7.52 7.47
N PHE A 120 -8.51 8.53 6.64
CA PHE A 120 -9.46 8.44 5.54
C PHE A 120 -8.94 9.15 4.29
N ALA A 121 -9.33 8.63 3.12
CA ALA A 121 -9.11 9.25 1.82
C ALA A 121 -10.41 9.35 1.03
N ASN A 122 -10.48 10.33 0.13
CA ASN A 122 -11.59 10.48 -0.80
C ASN A 122 -11.14 9.97 -2.17
N LEU A 123 -11.95 9.13 -2.80
CA LEU A 123 -11.72 8.72 -4.19
C LEU A 123 -12.06 9.88 -5.13
N PHE A 124 -11.28 10.02 -6.20
CA PHE A 124 -11.61 10.98 -7.25
C PHE A 124 -12.85 10.49 -8.02
N GLY A 125 -13.80 11.40 -8.25
CA GLY A 125 -15.02 11.11 -9.02
C GLY A 125 -16.07 10.26 -8.31
N ARG A 126 -15.89 9.89 -7.04
CA ARG A 126 -16.85 9.08 -6.27
C ARG A 126 -17.16 9.72 -4.91
N SER A 127 -18.38 9.54 -4.43
CA SER A 127 -18.75 9.88 -3.06
C SER A 127 -18.49 8.69 -2.13
N GLY A 128 -17.55 8.83 -1.20
CA GLY A 128 -17.25 7.80 -0.21
C GLY A 128 -15.89 8.04 0.44
N ASP A 129 -15.85 8.00 1.77
CA ASP A 129 -14.59 8.03 2.53
C ASP A 129 -14.04 6.60 2.58
N VAL A 130 -12.82 6.39 2.07
CA VAL A 130 -12.09 5.12 2.14
C VAL A 130 -11.28 5.09 3.44
N PHE A 131 -11.50 4.08 4.25
CA PHE A 131 -10.74 3.85 5.48
C PHE A 131 -9.30 3.42 5.17
N LEU A 132 -8.32 4.08 5.82
CA LEU A 132 -6.90 3.79 5.73
C LEU A 132 -6.40 3.23 7.06
N HIS A 133 -5.75 2.07 7.04
CA HIS A 133 -5.17 1.45 8.24
C HIS A 133 -3.64 1.43 8.17
N SER A 134 -2.95 1.68 9.29
CA SER A 134 -1.48 1.71 9.36
C SER A 134 -0.84 0.42 8.89
N GLU A 135 -1.45 -0.73 9.17
CA GLU A 135 -0.93 -2.02 8.69
C GLU A 135 -1.00 -2.14 7.17
N VAL A 136 -2.02 -1.59 6.51
CA VAL A 136 -2.09 -1.55 5.05
C VAL A 136 -1.00 -0.65 4.48
N LEU A 137 -0.73 0.50 5.13
CA LEU A 137 0.41 1.35 4.79
C LEU A 137 1.73 0.59 4.93
N ARG A 138 1.96 -0.09 6.06
CA ARG A 138 3.18 -0.86 6.31
C ARG A 138 3.37 -1.97 5.29
N HIS A 139 2.33 -2.75 4.98
CA HIS A 139 2.36 -3.78 3.94
C HIS A 139 2.59 -3.19 2.54
N SER A 140 2.23 -1.92 2.35
CA SER A 140 2.53 -1.15 1.14
C SER A 140 3.91 -0.46 1.18
N GLY A 141 4.70 -0.66 2.24
CA GLY A 141 6.03 -0.06 2.43
C GLY A 141 6.02 1.39 2.89
N LEU A 142 4.88 1.94 3.31
CA LEU A 142 4.71 3.32 3.78
C LEU A 142 4.58 3.36 5.31
N SER A 143 5.01 4.46 5.94
CA SER A 143 4.83 4.66 7.40
C SER A 143 3.88 5.79 7.76
N ASP A 144 3.53 6.63 6.80
CA ASP A 144 2.71 7.82 7.02
C ASP A 144 2.12 8.35 5.71
N LEU A 145 1.09 9.18 5.83
CA LEU A 145 0.43 9.88 4.73
C LEU A 145 0.12 11.33 5.11
N GLY A 146 0.47 12.26 4.24
CA GLY A 146 0.20 13.68 4.39
C GLY A 146 -1.26 14.04 4.11
N VAL A 147 -1.79 15.04 4.82
CA VAL A 147 -3.09 15.63 4.51
C VAL A 147 -3.07 16.22 3.11
N GLY A 148 -4.04 15.84 2.28
CA GLY A 148 -4.17 16.27 0.90
C GLY A 148 -3.23 15.56 -0.07
N GLU A 149 -2.44 14.58 0.37
CA GLU A 149 -1.55 13.78 -0.48
C GLU A 149 -2.36 12.98 -1.51
N ALA A 150 -1.84 12.95 -2.74
CA ALA A 150 -2.42 12.20 -3.84
C ALA A 150 -1.81 10.79 -3.85
N VAL A 151 -2.67 9.77 -3.80
CA VAL A 151 -2.27 8.35 -3.74
C VAL A 151 -3.17 7.54 -4.66
N ALA A 152 -2.76 6.31 -4.94
CA ALA A 152 -3.57 5.33 -5.64
C ALA A 152 -3.94 4.20 -4.66
N LEU A 153 -5.22 3.80 -4.64
CA LEU A 153 -5.75 2.83 -3.69
C LEU A 153 -6.39 1.65 -4.42
N ARG A 154 -6.13 0.43 -3.94
CA ARG A 154 -7.05 -0.68 -4.16
C ARG A 154 -8.07 -0.67 -3.03
N VAL A 155 -9.35 -0.71 -3.37
CA VAL A 155 -10.44 -0.54 -2.41
C VAL A 155 -11.33 -1.77 -2.43
N VAL A 156 -11.72 -2.23 -1.25
CA VAL A 156 -12.72 -3.28 -1.07
C VAL A 156 -13.86 -2.78 -0.21
N ASP A 157 -15.01 -3.45 -0.32
CA ASP A 157 -16.13 -3.23 0.59
C ASP A 157 -15.92 -4.03 1.87
N GLY A 158 -15.81 -3.33 2.98
CA GLY A 158 -15.67 -3.91 4.31
C GLY A 158 -16.96 -3.80 5.11
N ARG A 159 -17.01 -4.50 6.25
CA ARG A 159 -18.17 -4.45 7.17
C ARG A 159 -18.52 -3.06 7.68
N ARG A 160 -17.57 -2.12 7.58
CA ARG A 160 -17.67 -0.73 8.07
C ARG A 160 -17.58 0.29 6.95
N GLY A 161 -17.79 -0.14 5.70
CA GLY A 161 -17.68 0.67 4.49
C GLY A 161 -16.36 0.44 3.73
N LEU A 162 -16.10 1.30 2.76
CA LEU A 162 -14.94 1.20 1.88
C LEU A 162 -13.63 1.25 2.65
N MET A 163 -12.72 0.35 2.32
CA MET A 163 -11.44 0.21 3.00
C MET A 163 -10.32 -0.02 1.99
N ALA A 164 -9.14 0.56 2.27
CA ALA A 164 -7.97 0.35 1.44
C ALA A 164 -7.39 -1.04 1.68
N ALA A 165 -7.25 -1.80 0.60
CA ALA A 165 -6.54 -3.07 0.58
C ALA A 165 -5.04 -2.90 0.28
N GLN A 166 -4.69 -1.89 -0.52
CA GLN A 166 -3.31 -1.56 -0.85
C GLN A 166 -3.20 -0.08 -1.18
N ILE A 167 -2.05 0.52 -0.87
CA ILE A 167 -1.75 1.94 -1.12
C ILE A 167 -0.52 2.03 -2.00
N ALA A 168 -0.54 2.90 -3.00
CA ALA A 168 0.59 3.15 -3.87
C ALA A 168 0.73 4.65 -4.21
N ALA A 169 1.87 5.00 -4.80
CA ALA A 169 2.09 6.32 -5.36
C ALA A 169 1.05 6.64 -6.44
N TRP A 170 0.66 7.92 -6.53
CA TRP A 170 -0.35 8.44 -7.45
C TRP A 170 -0.22 7.95 -8.90
N GLU A 171 1.01 7.83 -9.41
CA GLU A 171 1.29 7.39 -10.78
C GLU A 171 0.69 6.02 -11.12
N ARG A 172 0.54 5.11 -10.14
CA ARG A 172 -0.10 3.81 -10.36
C ARG A 172 -1.61 3.90 -10.64
N GLY A 173 -2.28 4.95 -10.19
CA GLY A 173 -3.70 5.18 -10.44
C GLY A 173 -3.98 5.99 -11.71
N SER A 174 -2.96 6.63 -12.28
CA SER A 174 -3.09 7.46 -13.48
C SER A 174 -2.93 6.69 -14.79
N ALA A 175 -2.45 5.44 -14.73
CA ALA A 175 -2.11 4.67 -15.93
C ALA A 175 -3.30 3.94 -16.60
N GLU A 176 -4.44 3.78 -15.93
CA GLU A 176 -5.53 2.92 -16.45
C GLU A 176 -6.98 3.44 -16.24
N THR A 177 -7.19 4.68 -15.81
CA THR A 177 -8.56 5.21 -15.72
C THR A 177 -8.87 6.11 -16.90
N ASP A 178 -9.42 5.56 -17.98
CA ASP A 178 -10.33 6.34 -18.80
C ASP A 178 -11.57 6.63 -17.93
N PRO A 179 -11.86 7.89 -17.57
CA PRO A 179 -12.97 8.21 -16.68
C PRO A 179 -14.37 7.87 -17.25
N ALA A 180 -14.46 7.33 -18.47
CA ALA A 180 -15.71 6.98 -19.14
C ALA A 180 -16.17 5.51 -19.01
N GLU A 181 -15.37 4.59 -18.48
CA GLU A 181 -15.63 3.13 -18.55
C GLU A 181 -16.14 2.48 -17.25
N PHE A 182 -16.70 3.25 -16.31
CA PHE A 182 -17.35 2.68 -15.13
C PHE A 182 -18.69 3.35 -14.87
N SER A 183 -19.76 2.74 -15.41
CA SER A 183 -21.14 3.11 -15.06
C SER A 183 -21.46 2.65 -13.64
N ASP A 184 -22.28 3.42 -12.92
CA ASP A 184 -22.76 3.09 -11.57
C ASP A 184 -23.54 1.75 -11.48
N ASP A 185 -23.82 1.09 -12.61
CA ASP A 185 -24.59 -0.16 -12.67
C ASP A 185 -23.74 -1.45 -12.48
N ASP A 186 -22.41 -1.42 -12.65
CA ASP A 186 -21.61 -2.67 -12.65
C ASP A 186 -21.20 -3.20 -11.26
N ILE A 187 -21.44 -2.46 -10.18
CA ILE A 187 -21.21 -2.96 -8.79
C ILE A 187 -22.50 -3.51 -8.18
N GLY A 188 -23.64 -3.41 -8.87
CA GLY A 188 -24.92 -3.96 -8.43
C GLY A 188 -25.06 -5.48 -8.55
N GLN A 189 -24.10 -6.20 -9.17
CA GLN A 189 -24.23 -7.63 -9.46
C GLN A 189 -23.33 -8.58 -8.66
N ILE A 190 -22.56 -8.09 -7.68
CA ILE A 190 -21.87 -8.98 -6.73
C ILE A 190 -22.77 -9.33 -5.54
N GLY A 191 -23.75 -10.19 -5.81
CA GLY A 191 -24.27 -11.15 -4.83
C GLY A 191 -25.24 -10.62 -3.76
N LEU A 192 -26.46 -10.26 -4.18
CA LEU A 192 -27.62 -10.66 -3.38
C LEU A 192 -27.75 -12.17 -3.53
N ALA A 193 -27.38 -12.92 -2.50
CA ALA A 193 -27.76 -14.34 -2.41
C ALA A 193 -29.29 -14.40 -2.46
N GLU A 194 -29.83 -15.04 -3.50
CA GLU A 194 -31.25 -15.32 -3.61
C GLU A 194 -31.70 -16.19 -2.43
N PRO A 195 -32.93 -16.02 -1.90
CA PRO A 195 -33.46 -16.91 -0.89
C PRO A 195 -33.58 -18.32 -1.49
N ILE A 196 -33.00 -19.30 -0.81
CA ILE A 196 -33.11 -20.71 -1.17
C ILE A 196 -34.59 -21.10 -1.08
N ASP A 197 -35.24 -21.24 -2.23
CA ASP A 197 -36.54 -21.91 -2.33
C ASP A 197 -36.37 -23.33 -1.80
N THR A 198 -36.98 -23.59 -0.64
CA THR A 198 -37.09 -24.94 -0.09
C THR A 198 -38.18 -25.64 -0.90
N GLU A 199 -37.76 -26.23 -2.01
CA GLU A 199 -38.61 -27.08 -2.83
C GLU A 199 -39.07 -28.29 -2.03
N SER A 200 -40.36 -28.55 -2.21
CA SER A 200 -41.19 -29.49 -1.49
C SER A 200 -40.68 -30.93 -1.55
N ASP A 201 -40.77 -31.58 -0.39
CA ASP A 201 -40.70 -33.02 -0.18
C ASP A 201 -41.55 -33.76 -1.24
N PRO A 202 -40.99 -34.72 -2.01
CA PRO A 202 -41.80 -35.56 -2.88
C PRO A 202 -42.53 -36.64 -2.06
N ASP A 203 -43.86 -36.65 -2.18
CA ASP A 203 -44.75 -37.71 -1.70
C ASP A 203 -44.21 -39.12 -2.02
N PRO A 204 -44.21 -40.08 -1.06
CA PRO A 204 -43.79 -41.43 -1.33
C PRO A 204 -44.81 -42.19 -2.21
N VAL A 205 -44.25 -42.81 -3.24
CA VAL A 205 -44.87 -43.72 -4.20
C VAL A 205 -45.79 -44.76 -3.54
N ARG A 206 -47.00 -44.89 -4.12
CA ARG A 206 -47.95 -45.99 -3.93
C ARG A 206 -47.26 -47.36 -4.05
N SER A 207 -47.45 -48.20 -3.03
CA SER A 207 -47.36 -49.66 -3.13
C SER A 207 -48.74 -50.22 -2.79
N GLY A 208 -49.27 -51.11 -3.64
CA GLY A 208 -50.59 -51.73 -3.48
C GLY A 208 -50.60 -52.90 -2.50
N ASP A 209 -51.82 -53.38 -2.23
CA ASP A 209 -52.30 -54.63 -1.60
C ASP A 209 -53.67 -54.20 -0.98
N GLU A 210 -54.84 -54.77 -1.23
CA GLU A 210 -55.30 -56.13 -1.52
C GLU A 210 -56.72 -56.05 -2.16
#